data_AF-A0A6P7GK24-F1
#
_entry.id   AF-A0A6P7GK24-F1
#
_cell.length_a   1.000
_cell.length_b   1.000
_cell.length_c   1.000
_cell.angle_alpha   90.00
_cell.angle_beta   90.00
_cell.angle_gamma   90.00
#
_symmetry.space_group_name_H-M   'P 1'
#
loop_
_entity.id
_entity.type
_entity.pdbx_description
1 polymer ?
#
loop_
_entity_poly.entity_id
_entity_poly.type
_entity_poly.pdbx_seq_one_letter_code
_entity_poly.pdbx_strand_id
1 'polypeptide(L)'
;MLGDFNVPKFIENDTFQDKTSIILNFMHSFGLGQFNGVVNHLGRSLDLIMSHFACEVTRDISPLAYEDSHHPALIINITNIFVKESRFRFGSNQVTYNFKKANFCDLYRELYETDWAFLDDYSS
;
A
#
# COMPACT_ATOMS: atom_id res chain seq x y z
N MET A 1 -7.34 1.85 4.58
CA MET A 1 -6.53 1.40 3.43
C MET A 1 -5.57 2.51 3.05
N LEU A 2 -4.32 2.14 2.76
CA LEU A 2 -3.22 3.03 2.43
C LEU A 2 -2.49 2.41 1.23
N GLY A 3 -2.12 3.19 0.23
CA GLY A 3 -1.30 2.71 -0.87
C GLY A 3 -1.15 3.69 -2.02
N ASP A 4 -0.28 3.36 -2.96
CA ASP A 4 -0.10 4.06 -4.23
C ASP A 4 -1.10 3.54 -5.26
N PHE A 5 -2.03 4.39 -5.70
CA PHE A 5 -3.05 4.04 -6.68
C PHE A 5 -2.73 4.62 -8.07
N ASN A 6 -1.68 5.42 -8.20
CA ASN A 6 -1.30 6.09 -9.44
C ASN A 6 -2.48 6.83 -10.11
N VAL A 7 -3.32 7.50 -9.32
CA VAL A 7 -4.45 8.30 -9.80
C VAL A 7 -4.12 9.79 -9.60
N PRO A 8 -3.63 10.51 -10.64
CA PRO A 8 -3.08 11.85 -10.48
C PRO A 8 -4.07 12.89 -9.95
N LYS A 9 -5.36 12.68 -10.24
CA LYS A 9 -6.47 13.53 -9.84
C LYS A 9 -7.58 12.64 -9.32
N PHE A 10 -7.51 12.31 -8.04
CA PHE A 10 -8.65 11.74 -7.35
C PHE A 10 -9.43 12.91 -6.73
N ILE A 11 -10.46 13.36 -7.44
CA ILE A 11 -11.41 14.35 -6.96
C ILE A 11 -12.74 13.59 -6.87
N GLU A 12 -13.42 13.65 -5.72
CA GLU A 12 -14.66 12.89 -5.45
C GLU A 12 -15.78 13.12 -6.48
N ASN A 13 -15.66 14.14 -7.33
CA ASN A 13 -16.65 14.52 -8.35
C ASN A 13 -16.14 14.43 -9.80
N ASP A 14 -14.91 13.96 -10.03
CA ASP A 14 -14.28 13.94 -11.36
C ASP A 14 -14.31 12.51 -11.91
N THR A 15 -15.40 12.15 -12.58
CA THR A 15 -15.66 10.80 -13.11
C THR A 15 -14.98 10.51 -14.45
N PHE A 16 -14.05 11.37 -14.89
CA PHE A 16 -13.45 11.31 -16.23
C PHE A 16 -12.48 10.14 -16.45
N GLN A 17 -12.21 9.30 -15.44
CA GLN A 17 -11.31 8.14 -15.57
C GLN A 17 -11.94 6.85 -14.99
N ASP A 18 -11.82 5.75 -15.75
CA ASP A 18 -12.33 4.42 -15.38
C ASP A 18 -11.79 3.91 -14.04
N LYS A 19 -10.54 4.25 -13.69
CA LYS A 19 -9.96 3.87 -12.40
C LYS A 19 -10.58 4.65 -11.24
N THR A 20 -10.80 5.95 -11.42
CA THR A 20 -11.39 6.82 -10.39
C THR A 20 -12.81 6.37 -10.07
N SER A 21 -13.61 6.02 -11.08
CA SER A 21 -14.98 5.53 -10.87
C SER A 21 -15.04 4.20 -10.13
N ILE A 22 -14.12 3.26 -10.41
CA ILE A 22 -14.01 2.00 -9.66
C ILE A 22 -13.67 2.25 -8.20
N ILE A 23 -12.69 3.13 -7.92
CA ILE A 23 -12.27 3.45 -6.56
C ILE A 23 -13.38 4.18 -5.80
N LEU A 24 -14.09 5.11 -6.43
CA LEU A 24 -15.25 5.80 -5.83
C LEU A 24 -16.37 4.82 -5.50
N ASN A 25 -16.70 3.91 -6.43
CA ASN A 25 -17.69 2.87 -6.19
C ASN A 25 -17.29 1.95 -5.04
N PHE A 26 -16.02 1.58 -4.96
CA PHE A 26 -15.47 0.80 -3.86
C PHE A 26 -15.63 1.57 -2.53
N MET A 27 -15.19 2.83 -2.48
CA MET A 27 -15.32 3.67 -1.29
C MET A 27 -16.77 3.81 -0.84
N HIS A 28 -17.70 4.08 -1.77
CA HIS A 28 -19.12 4.20 -1.47
C HIS A 28 -19.70 2.88 -0.94
N SER A 29 -19.36 1.75 -1.57
CA SER A 29 -19.85 0.42 -1.17
C SER A 29 -19.40 0.02 0.24
N PHE A 30 -18.23 0.49 0.67
CA PHE A 30 -17.67 0.19 1.99
C PHE A 30 -17.83 1.34 3.00
N GLY A 31 -18.48 2.45 2.63
CA GLY A 31 -18.64 3.63 3.47
C GLY A 31 -17.30 4.21 3.94
N LEU A 32 -16.34 4.35 3.01
CA LEU A 32 -15.01 4.91 3.27
C LEU A 32 -14.95 6.38 2.87
N GLY A 33 -14.36 7.20 3.74
CA GLY A 33 -13.97 8.57 3.41
C GLY A 33 -12.51 8.64 2.95
N GLN A 34 -12.19 9.62 2.10
CA GLN A 34 -10.81 9.94 1.71
C GLN A 34 -10.21 10.99 2.64
N PHE A 35 -8.94 10.82 3.00
CA PHE A 35 -8.22 11.73 3.90
C PHE A 35 -6.92 12.29 3.27
N ASN A 36 -6.89 12.43 1.96
CA ASN A 36 -5.72 12.87 1.19
C ASN A 36 -5.49 14.38 1.29
N GLY A 37 -4.85 14.84 2.37
CA GLY A 37 -4.47 16.24 2.53
C GLY A 37 -3.16 16.65 1.85
N VAL A 38 -2.32 15.68 1.49
CA VAL A 38 -0.94 15.94 1.03
C VAL A 38 -0.81 15.63 -0.45
N VAL A 39 -0.36 16.63 -1.21
CA VAL A 39 -0.06 16.53 -2.63
C VAL A 39 1.44 16.49 -2.87
N ASN A 40 1.86 15.87 -3.97
CA ASN A 40 3.25 15.90 -4.40
C ASN A 40 3.63 17.25 -5.04
N HIS A 41 4.89 17.36 -5.50
CA HIS A 41 5.42 18.59 -6.11
C HIS A 41 4.67 19.07 -7.37
N LEU A 42 3.86 18.20 -8.00
CA LEU A 42 3.02 18.52 -9.16
C LEU A 42 1.56 18.83 -8.77
N GLY A 43 1.25 18.94 -7.48
CA GLY A 43 -0.11 19.14 -7.00
C GLY A 43 -1.02 17.93 -7.18
N ARG A 44 -0.45 16.72 -7.24
CA ARG A 44 -1.18 15.45 -7.47
C ARG A 44 -1.16 14.57 -6.23
N SER A 45 -2.23 13.81 -6.00
CA SER A 45 -2.35 12.87 -4.89
C SER A 45 -2.35 11.44 -5.42
N LEU A 46 -1.16 10.85 -5.58
CA LEU A 46 -1.01 9.48 -6.10
C LEU A 46 -1.30 8.42 -5.04
N ASP A 47 -0.90 8.71 -3.80
CA ASP A 47 -1.17 7.87 -2.64
C ASP A 47 -2.57 8.15 -2.09
N LEU A 48 -3.41 7.13 -1.96
CA LEU A 48 -4.75 7.26 -1.39
C LEU A 48 -4.83 6.67 0.02
N ILE A 49 -5.43 7.47 0.90
CA ILE A 49 -5.70 7.14 2.29
C ILE A 49 -7.22 7.15 2.44
N MET A 50 -7.78 5.96 2.61
CA MET A 50 -9.22 5.73 2.74
C MET A 50 -9.52 5.05 4.06
N SER A 51 -10.50 5.56 4.80
CA SER A 51 -10.81 5.04 6.12
C SER A 51 -12.29 5.19 6.46
N HIS A 52 -12.79 4.29 7.30
CA HIS A 52 -14.11 4.43 7.92
C HIS A 52 -14.08 5.35 9.16
N PHE A 53 -12.91 5.48 9.79
CA PHE A 53 -12.69 6.31 10.97
C PHE A 53 -11.90 7.55 10.58
N ALA A 54 -12.18 8.66 11.26
CA ALA A 54 -11.47 9.92 11.07
C ALA A 54 -9.97 9.73 11.31
N CYS A 55 -9.17 10.17 10.34
CA CYS A 55 -7.73 10.27 10.50
C CYS A 55 -7.23 11.62 9.97
N GLU A 56 -6.15 12.07 10.55
CA GLU A 56 -5.42 13.24 10.09
C GLU A 56 -4.18 12.76 9.33
N VAL A 57 -3.97 13.32 8.15
CA VAL A 57 -2.82 13.02 7.30
C VAL A 57 -2.03 14.30 7.12
N THR A 58 -0.75 14.26 7.48
CA THR A 58 0.19 15.36 7.31
C THR A 58 1.46 14.88 6.61
N ARG A 59 2.22 15.81 6.03
CA ARG A 59 3.52 15.47 5.45
C ARG A 59 4.55 15.33 6.57
N ASP A 60 5.40 14.31 6.46
CA ASP A 60 6.54 14.16 7.36
C ASP A 60 7.55 15.30 7.14
N ILE A 61 8.00 15.90 8.22
CA ILE A 61 8.98 16.99 8.23
C ILE A 61 10.41 16.48 8.45
N SER A 62 10.59 15.21 8.81
CA SER A 62 11.88 14.62 9.12
C SER A 62 11.97 13.17 8.60
N PRO A 63 11.92 12.95 7.28
CA PRO A 63 11.99 11.61 6.71
C PRO A 63 13.35 10.96 7.01
N LEU A 64 13.34 9.67 7.35
CA LEU A 64 14.53 8.88 7.67
C LEU A 64 15.44 8.59 6.46
N ALA A 65 14.92 8.82 5.25
CA ALA A 65 15.60 8.63 3.99
C ALA A 65 15.32 9.83 3.07
N TYR A 66 16.05 9.91 1.96
CA TYR A 66 15.78 10.91 0.93
C TYR A 66 14.36 10.72 0.39
N GLU A 67 13.55 11.78 0.42
CA GLU A 67 12.14 11.72 0.06
C GLU A 67 11.96 11.64 -1.46
N ASP A 68 11.04 10.79 -1.91
CA ASP A 68 10.61 10.76 -3.31
C ASP A 68 9.75 11.99 -3.62
N SER A 69 10.07 12.69 -4.71
CA SER A 69 9.33 13.89 -5.12
C SER A 69 7.89 13.57 -5.53
N HIS A 70 7.62 12.36 -6.02
CA HIS A 70 6.30 11.90 -6.43
C HIS A 70 5.48 11.32 -5.29
N HIS A 71 6.14 10.76 -4.27
CA HIS A 71 5.55 10.10 -3.10
C HIS A 71 6.07 10.73 -1.81
N PRO A 72 5.47 11.87 -1.37
CA PRO A 72 5.87 12.51 -0.14
C PRO A 72 5.64 11.58 1.06
N ALA A 73 6.53 11.62 2.04
CA ALA A 73 6.38 10.85 3.26
C ALA A 73 5.19 11.39 4.07
N LEU A 74 4.32 10.48 4.55
CA LEU A 74 3.07 10.82 5.22
C LEU A 74 3.06 10.35 6.67
N ILE A 75 2.62 11.23 7.56
CA ILE A 75 2.28 10.92 8.95
C ILE A 75 0.75 10.80 9.03
N ILE A 76 0.29 9.66 9.56
CA ILE A 76 -1.13 9.36 9.69
C ILE A 76 -1.46 9.22 11.17
N ASN A 77 -2.20 10.19 11.70
CA ASN A 77 -2.71 10.19 13.06
C ASN A 77 -4.13 9.62 13.04
N ILE A 78 -4.28 8.45 13.64
CA ILE A 78 -5.59 7.82 13.78
C ILE A 78 -6.03 7.96 15.23
N THR A 79 -7.10 8.70 15.46
CA THR A 79 -7.69 8.88 16.79
C THR A 79 -8.85 7.91 16.99
N ASN A 80 -9.13 7.51 18.23
CA ASN A 80 -10.29 6.70 18.60
C ASN A 80 -10.38 5.31 17.95
N ILE A 81 -9.26 4.61 17.77
CA ILE A 81 -9.31 3.19 17.39
C ILE A 81 -9.64 2.36 18.64
N PHE A 82 -10.74 1.62 18.60
CA PHE A 82 -10.93 0.50 19.51
C PHE A 82 -9.96 -0.62 19.10
N VAL A 83 -8.77 -0.61 19.69
CA VAL A 83 -7.82 -1.71 19.53
C VAL A 83 -8.41 -2.90 20.27
N LYS A 84 -9.12 -3.77 19.54
CA LYS A 84 -9.54 -5.06 20.07
C LYS A 84 -8.28 -5.81 20.44
N GLU A 85 -8.24 -6.37 21.66
CA GLU A 85 -7.12 -7.20 22.08
C GLU A 85 -6.81 -8.23 21.00
N SER A 86 -5.51 -8.34 20.69
CA SER A 86 -5.02 -9.22 19.65
C SER A 86 -5.50 -10.64 19.91
N ARG A 87 -6.37 -11.14 19.03
CA ARG A 87 -6.76 -12.55 19.00
C ARG A 87 -5.68 -13.43 18.35
N PHE A 88 -4.55 -12.85 17.93
CA PHE A 88 -3.38 -13.64 17.60
C PHE A 88 -2.91 -14.32 18.89
N ARG A 89 -3.32 -15.57 19.05
CA ARG A 89 -2.58 -16.49 19.89
C ARG A 89 -1.18 -16.55 19.27
N PHE A 90 -0.18 -16.01 19.95
CA PHE A 90 1.21 -16.42 19.73
C PHE A 90 1.30 -17.89 20.14
N GLY A 91 0.77 -18.76 19.29
CA GLY A 91 0.70 -20.20 19.46
C GLY A 91 2.01 -20.77 18.93
N SER A 92 2.81 -21.27 19.85
CA SER A 92 4.17 -21.79 19.75
C SER A 92 4.38 -23.02 18.85
N ASN A 93 3.52 -23.27 17.85
CA ASN A 93 3.59 -24.45 16.99
C ASN A 93 3.61 -24.15 15.48
N GLN A 94 3.68 -22.87 15.07
CA GLN A 94 3.96 -22.56 13.67
C GLN A 94 5.47 -22.61 13.45
N VAL A 95 5.91 -23.40 12.47
CA VAL A 95 7.31 -23.44 12.05
C VAL A 95 7.67 -22.04 11.52
N THR A 96 8.43 -21.29 12.32
CA THR A 96 8.95 -19.99 11.91
C THR A 96 10.30 -20.19 11.24
N TYR A 97 10.42 -19.80 9.98
CA TYR A 97 11.71 -19.84 9.27
C TYR A 97 12.56 -18.64 9.66
N ASN A 98 13.85 -18.88 9.91
CA ASN A 98 14.81 -17.83 10.17
C ASN A 98 15.40 -17.34 8.85
N PHE A 99 14.76 -16.34 8.23
CA PHE A 99 15.20 -15.77 6.96
C PHE A 99 16.59 -15.13 7.02
N LYS A 100 17.08 -14.73 8.21
CA LYS A 100 18.45 -14.23 8.38
C LYS A 100 19.50 -15.32 8.13
N LYS A 101 19.15 -16.60 8.32
CA LYS A 101 20.02 -17.75 8.09
C LYS A 101 19.79 -18.42 6.74
N ALA A 102 18.96 -17.84 5.87
CA ALA A 102 18.75 -18.40 4.54
C ALA A 102 20.04 -18.32 3.71
N ASN A 103 20.30 -19.36 2.92
CA ASN A 103 21.42 -19.37 1.97
C ASN A 103 20.98 -18.67 0.68
N PHE A 104 21.08 -17.34 0.68
CA PHE A 104 20.69 -16.53 -0.47
C PHE A 104 21.56 -16.80 -1.70
N CYS A 105 22.83 -17.15 -1.53
CA CYS A 105 23.72 -17.47 -2.64
C CYS A 105 23.20 -18.67 -3.44
N ASP A 106 22.84 -19.75 -2.76
CA ASP A 106 22.26 -20.92 -3.41
C ASP A 106 20.87 -20.60 -3.98
N LEU A 107 20.02 -19.87 -3.24
CA LEU A 107 18.70 -19.45 -3.74
C LEU A 107 18.81 -18.69 -5.07
N TYR A 108 19.72 -17.72 -5.17
CA TYR A 108 19.90 -16.94 -6.38
C TYR A 108 20.52 -17.76 -7.51
N ARG A 109 21.42 -18.71 -7.21
CA ARG A 109 21.94 -19.65 -8.21
C ARG A 109 20.83 -20.52 -8.78
N GLU A 110 20.02 -21.14 -7.93
CA GLU A 110 18.89 -22.00 -8.35
C GLU A 110 17.87 -21.22 -9.19
N LEU A 111 17.52 -19.99 -8.77
CA LEU A 111 16.62 -19.13 -9.55
C LEU A 111 17.18 -18.77 -10.93
N TYR A 112 18.49 -18.56 -11.04
CA TYR A 112 19.16 -18.24 -12.29
C TYR A 112 19.29 -19.46 -13.22
N GLU A 113 19.55 -20.64 -12.65
CA GLU A 113 19.73 -21.89 -13.38
C GLU A 113 18.40 -22.58 -13.73
N THR A 114 17.29 -22.16 -13.11
CA THR A 114 15.95 -22.65 -13.44
C THR A 114 15.58 -22.24 -14.86
N ASP A 115 15.24 -23.23 -15.69
CA ASP A 115 14.67 -23.00 -17.02
C ASP A 115 13.21 -22.55 -16.88
N TRP A 116 12.92 -21.35 -17.38
CA TRP A 116 11.60 -20.73 -17.35
C TRP A 116 10.80 -20.93 -18.65
N ALA A 117 11.36 -21.63 -19.65
CA ALA A 117 10.72 -21.85 -20.95
C ALA A 117 9.34 -22.53 -20.85
N PHE A 118 9.08 -23.31 -19.79
CA PHE A 118 7.77 -23.92 -19.53
C PHE A 118 6.64 -22.90 -19.30
N LEU A 119 6.96 -21.63 -18.98
CA LEU A 119 5.95 -20.57 -18.83
C LEU A 119 5.40 -20.09 -20.17
N ASP A 120 6.16 -20.25 -21.26
CA ASP A 120 5.72 -19.84 -22.60
C ASP A 120 4.54 -20.71 -23.08
N ASP A 121 4.44 -21.96 -22.61
CA ASP A 121 3.33 -22.88 -22.92
C ASP A 121 1.97 -22.43 -22.33
N TYR A 122 1.96 -21.50 -21.37
CA TYR A 122 0.73 -20.97 -20.76
C TYR A 122 0.26 -19.65 -21.40
N SER A 123 0.94 -19.18 -22.45
CA SER A 123 0.60 -17.92 -23.15
C SER A 123 -0.34 -18.11 -24.35
N SER A 124 -1.01 -19.27 -24.46
CA SER A 124 -1.99 -19.61 -25.52
C SER A 124 -3.45 -19.46 -25.09
#